data_AF-A0A0P9IUH0-F1
#
_entry.id   AF-A0A0P9IUH0-F1
#
_cell.length_a   1.000
_cell.length_b   1.000
_cell.length_c   1.000
_cell.angle_alpha   90.00
_cell.angle_beta   90.00
_cell.angle_gamma   90.00
#
_symmetry.space_group_name_H-M   'P 1'
#
loop_
_entity.id
_entity.type
_entity.pdbx_description
1 polymer ?
#
loop_
_entity_poly.entity_id
_entity_poly.type
_entity_poly.pdbx_seq_one_letter_code
_entity_poly.pdbx_strand_id
1 'polypeptide(L)'
;MGKAPKTSYVEMVERAVDKAGKGEKVSRRKIKEYIRDTWSVKIDSDSVKDSLKTVIAKEVDDGYLIQEKDSFRFSPKGKKHFVEKHGSNDEEGEEDDDDEEEEDTPSKPKKGKKAADEDTE
;
A
#
# COMPACT_ATOMS: atom_id res chain seq x y z
N MET A 1 8.09 -8.31 -33.14
CA MET A 1 8.28 -7.26 -32.10
C MET A 1 7.34 -7.54 -30.94
N GLY A 2 7.81 -8.23 -29.89
CA GLY A 2 7.03 -8.37 -28.65
C GLY A 2 7.11 -7.05 -27.87
N LYS A 3 6.07 -6.22 -27.95
CA LYS A 3 5.96 -5.02 -27.11
C LYS A 3 5.88 -5.49 -25.66
N ALA A 4 6.91 -5.21 -24.87
CA ALA A 4 6.85 -5.40 -23.43
C ALA A 4 5.61 -4.65 -22.90
N PRO A 5 4.69 -5.29 -22.15
CA PRO A 5 3.78 -4.53 -21.33
C PRO A 5 4.67 -3.80 -20.31
N LYS A 6 4.84 -2.48 -20.50
CA LYS A 6 5.37 -1.62 -19.45
C LYS A 6 4.28 -1.54 -18.39
N THR A 7 4.13 -2.61 -17.61
CA THR A 7 3.31 -2.63 -16.41
C THR A 7 3.71 -1.40 -15.59
N SER A 8 2.72 -0.58 -15.24
CA SER A 8 2.99 0.65 -14.49
C SER A 8 3.39 0.32 -13.06
N TYR A 9 4.15 1.20 -12.39
CA TYR A 9 4.45 1.02 -10.97
C TYR A 9 3.19 0.93 -10.10
N VAL A 10 2.08 1.56 -10.52
CA VAL A 10 0.77 1.45 -9.88
C VAL A 10 0.29 0.00 -9.93
N GLU A 11 0.22 -0.59 -11.12
CA GLU A 11 -0.22 -1.98 -11.30
C GLU A 11 0.70 -2.98 -10.58
N MET A 12 2.01 -2.73 -10.57
CA MET A 12 2.96 -3.55 -9.80
C MET A 12 2.66 -3.52 -8.30
N VAL A 13 2.34 -2.35 -7.75
CA VAL A 13 2.00 -2.18 -6.33
C VAL A 13 0.65 -2.81 -6.02
N GLU A 14 -0.38 -2.54 -6.82
CA GLU A 14 -1.71 -3.13 -6.67
C GLU A 14 -1.64 -4.67 -6.63
N ARG A 15 -0.97 -5.29 -7.62
CA ARG A 15 -0.79 -6.75 -7.67
C ARG A 15 0.08 -7.29 -6.53
N ALA A 16 1.07 -6.54 -6.08
CA ALA A 16 1.89 -6.94 -4.94
C ALA A 16 1.08 -6.93 -3.63
N VAL A 17 0.22 -5.93 -3.44
CA VAL A 17 -0.68 -5.89 -2.27
C VAL A 17 -1.68 -7.04 -2.31
N ASP A 18 -2.24 -7.35 -3.49
CA ASP A 18 -3.16 -8.47 -3.67
C ASP A 18 -2.48 -9.83 -3.43
N LYS A 19 -1.50 -10.18 -4.26
CA LYS A 19 -0.93 -11.53 -4.29
C LYS A 19 0.09 -11.78 -3.17
N ALA A 20 0.83 -10.77 -2.69
CA ALA A 20 1.75 -10.95 -1.56
C ALA A 20 1.07 -10.75 -0.20
N GLY A 21 -0.05 -10.03 -0.16
CA GLY A 21 -0.89 -9.86 1.03
C GLY A 21 -1.93 -10.98 1.19
N LYS A 22 -2.38 -11.61 0.09
CA LYS A 22 -3.45 -12.64 0.10
C LYS A 22 -4.71 -12.19 0.85
N GLY A 23 -5.10 -10.93 0.68
CA GLY A 23 -6.22 -10.32 1.42
C GLY A 23 -5.85 -9.72 2.78
N GLU A 24 -4.64 -9.96 3.29
CA GLU A 24 -4.12 -9.36 4.52
C GLU A 24 -3.21 -8.15 4.26
N LYS A 25 -2.74 -7.54 5.36
CA LYS A 25 -1.75 -6.45 5.34
C LYS A 25 -0.37 -6.95 4.88
N VAL A 26 0.22 -6.23 3.94
CA VAL A 26 1.55 -6.52 3.40
C VAL A 26 2.54 -5.44 3.80
N SER A 27 3.74 -5.83 4.23
CA SER A 27 4.80 -4.88 4.52
C SER A 27 5.40 -4.29 3.25
N ARG A 28 5.95 -3.08 3.35
CA ARG A 28 6.67 -2.45 2.22
C ARG A 28 7.80 -3.32 1.66
N ARG A 29 8.46 -4.11 2.52
CA ARG A 29 9.54 -5.01 2.10
C ARG A 29 9.00 -6.12 1.21
N LYS A 30 7.91 -6.79 1.64
CA LYS A 30 7.25 -7.82 0.84
C LYS A 30 6.76 -7.29 -0.51
N ILE A 31 6.20 -6.07 -0.56
CA ILE A 31 5.81 -5.43 -1.83
C ILE A 31 7.01 -5.34 -2.77
N LYS A 32 8.15 -4.81 -2.30
CA LYS A 32 9.36 -4.66 -3.13
C LYS A 32 9.92 -6.01 -3.57
N GLU A 33 9.96 -7.00 -2.68
CA GLU A 33 10.41 -8.36 -2.98
C GLU A 33 9.54 -8.98 -4.08
N TYR A 34 8.22 -8.91 -3.95
CA TYR A 34 7.30 -9.40 -4.97
C TYR A 34 7.49 -8.72 -6.33
N ILE A 35 7.67 -7.39 -6.34
CA ILE A 35 7.88 -6.64 -7.59
C ILE A 35 9.19 -7.04 -8.26
N ARG A 36 10.25 -7.20 -7.48
CA ARG A 36 11.56 -7.64 -7.97
C ARG A 36 11.46 -9.04 -8.57
N ASP A 37 10.86 -9.98 -7.85
CA ASP A 37 10.77 -11.38 -8.26
C ASP A 37 9.83 -11.56 -9.48
N THR A 38 8.72 -10.81 -9.53
CA THR A 38 7.71 -10.96 -10.61
C THR A 38 8.11 -10.22 -11.90
N TRP A 39 8.67 -9.01 -11.82
CA TRP A 39 9.00 -8.19 -12.99
C TRP A 39 10.50 -8.00 -13.24
N SER A 40 11.38 -8.65 -12.46
CA SER A 40 12.84 -8.49 -12.55
C SER A 40 13.30 -7.03 -12.45
N VAL A 41 12.56 -6.20 -11.71
CA VAL A 41 12.87 -4.77 -11.53
C VAL A 41 14.02 -4.61 -10.54
N LYS A 42 15.01 -3.77 -10.90
CA LYS A 42 16.12 -3.40 -10.00
C LYS A 42 15.64 -2.43 -8.92
N ILE A 43 15.04 -2.98 -7.86
CA ILE A 43 14.50 -2.22 -6.73
C ILE A 43 15.57 -1.47 -5.91
N ASP A 44 16.85 -1.74 -6.12
CA ASP A 44 17.96 -1.10 -5.42
C ASP A 44 18.25 0.32 -5.92
N SER A 45 17.79 0.66 -7.13
CA SER A 45 17.90 2.02 -7.67
C SER A 45 17.05 2.99 -6.86
N ASP A 46 17.64 4.10 -6.42
CA ASP A 46 16.94 5.14 -5.65
C ASP A 46 15.73 5.70 -6.41
N SER A 47 15.86 5.92 -7.72
CA SER A 47 14.75 6.37 -8.57
C SER A 47 13.55 5.41 -8.56
N VAL A 48 13.79 4.10 -8.52
CA VAL A 48 12.73 3.08 -8.43
C VAL A 48 12.11 3.09 -7.03
N LYS A 49 12.94 3.20 -5.98
CA LYS A 49 12.47 3.29 -4.59
C LYS A 49 11.56 4.50 -4.36
N ASP A 50 11.95 5.65 -4.90
CA ASP A 50 11.17 6.90 -4.81
C ASP A 50 9.89 6.82 -5.66
N SER A 51 9.96 6.22 -6.84
CA SER A 51 8.76 5.99 -7.67
C SER A 51 7.75 5.10 -6.94
N LEU A 52 8.20 3.97 -6.39
CA LEU A 52 7.33 3.08 -5.61
C LEU A 52 6.80 3.75 -4.33
N LYS A 53 7.63 4.58 -3.67
CA LYS A 53 7.18 5.36 -2.50
C LYS A 53 6.04 6.31 -2.87
N THR A 54 6.24 7.06 -3.95
CA THR A 54 5.29 8.06 -4.44
C THR A 54 3.98 7.41 -4.85
N VAL A 55 4.05 6.28 -5.54
CA VAL A 55 2.87 5.50 -5.94
C VAL A 55 2.11 5.00 -4.73
N ILE A 56 2.78 4.35 -3.76
CA ILE A 56 2.12 3.86 -2.55
C ILE A 56 1.47 5.03 -1.78
N ALA A 57 2.17 6.15 -1.62
CA ALA A 57 1.63 7.32 -0.94
C ALA A 57 0.39 7.89 -1.66
N LYS A 58 0.41 7.92 -2.99
CA LYS A 58 -0.73 8.36 -3.79
C LYS A 58 -1.93 7.43 -3.65
N GLU A 59 -1.72 6.12 -3.71
CA GLU A 59 -2.80 5.14 -3.55
C GLU A 59 -3.44 5.21 -2.15
N VAL A 60 -2.64 5.57 -1.13
CA VAL A 60 -3.16 5.86 0.22
C VAL A 60 -3.96 7.16 0.25
N ASP A 61 -3.47 8.23 -0.38
CA ASP A 61 -4.15 9.53 -0.47
C ASP A 61 -5.49 9.44 -1.24
N ASP A 62 -5.50 8.70 -2.35
CA ASP A 62 -6.68 8.42 -3.17
C ASP A 62 -7.69 7.48 -2.46
N GLY A 63 -7.30 6.90 -1.32
CA GLY A 63 -8.11 6.03 -0.49
C GLY A 63 -8.26 4.61 -1.04
N TYR A 64 -7.39 4.16 -1.93
CA TYR A 64 -7.35 2.78 -2.44
C TYR A 64 -6.58 1.84 -1.50
N LEU A 65 -5.52 2.35 -0.85
CA LEU A 65 -4.77 1.61 0.16
C LEU A 65 -4.97 2.21 1.55
N ILE A 66 -4.94 1.36 2.56
CA ILE A 66 -4.91 1.75 3.97
C ILE A 66 -3.50 1.44 4.49
N GLN A 67 -2.83 2.45 5.03
CA GLN A 67 -1.55 2.28 5.70
C GLN A 67 -1.77 2.00 7.20
N GLU A 68 -1.23 0.88 7.66
CA GLU A 68 -1.19 0.48 9.07
C GLU A 68 0.27 0.32 9.50
N LYS A 69 0.83 1.37 10.13
CA LYS A 69 2.25 1.46 10.47
C LYS A 69 3.13 1.27 9.22
N ASP A 70 3.86 0.17 9.14
CA ASP A 70 4.74 -0.21 8.02
C ASP A 70 4.09 -1.19 7.02
N SER A 71 2.81 -1.46 7.19
CA SER A 71 2.03 -2.37 6.36
C SER A 71 0.92 -1.65 5.59
N PHE A 72 0.50 -2.25 4.49
CA PHE A 72 -0.50 -1.72 3.57
C PHE A 72 -1.51 -2.82 3.25
N ARG A 73 -2.78 -2.46 3.17
CA ARG A 73 -3.85 -3.35 2.69
C ARG A 73 -4.78 -2.58 1.78
N PHE A 74 -5.57 -3.29 0.97
CA PHE A 74 -6.64 -2.63 0.21
C PHE A 74 -7.72 -2.08 1.14
N SER A 75 -8.19 -0.89 0.82
CA SER A 75 -9.48 -0.41 1.34
C SER A 75 -10.63 -1.13 0.62
N PRO A 76 -11.87 -1.10 1.15
CA PRO A 76 -13.04 -1.60 0.42
C PRO A 76 -13.21 -0.94 -0.96
N LYS A 77 -12.83 0.34 -1.09
CA LYS A 77 -12.82 1.08 -2.37
C LYS A 77 -11.72 0.57 -3.29
N GLY A 78 -10.50 0.37 -2.77
CA GLY A 78 -9.36 -0.15 -3.51
C GLY A 78 -9.57 -1.55 -4.03
N LYS A 79 -10.17 -2.44 -3.23
CA LYS A 79 -10.50 -3.81 -3.67
C LYS A 79 -11.48 -3.81 -4.84
N LYS A 80 -12.54 -3.00 -4.78
CA LYS A 80 -13.49 -2.83 -5.90
C LYS A 80 -12.82 -2.25 -7.14
N HIS A 81 -11.99 -1.21 -6.98
CA HIS A 81 -11.24 -0.60 -8.09
C HIS A 81 -10.25 -1.58 -8.73
N PHE A 82 -9.55 -2.36 -7.91
CA PHE A 82 -8.64 -3.40 -8.36
C PHE A 82 -9.37 -4.49 -9.15
N VAL A 83 -10.49 -5.01 -8.63
CA VAL A 83 -11.32 -6.00 -9.32
C VAL A 83 -11.94 -5.43 -10.60
N GLU A 84 -12.36 -4.17 -10.62
CA GLU A 84 -12.88 -3.54 -11.84
C GLU A 84 -11.79 -3.40 -12.93
N LYS A 85 -10.56 -3.06 -12.54
CA LYS A 85 -9.43 -2.91 -13.46
C LYS A 85 -8.79 -4.22 -13.91
N HIS A 86 -8.71 -5.20 -13.01
CA HIS A 86 -7.91 -6.42 -13.20
C HIS A 86 -8.73 -7.71 -13.12
N GLY A 87 -9.94 -7.66 -12.57
CA GLY A 87 -10.79 -8.81 -12.25
C GLY A 87 -11.60 -9.38 -13.42
N SER A 88 -11.31 -9.00 -14.67
CA SER A 88 -11.84 -9.75 -15.82
C SER A 88 -11.08 -11.06 -16.11
N ASN A 89 -10.21 -11.53 -15.20
CA ASN A 89 -9.43 -12.77 -15.41
C ASN A 89 -9.13 -13.59 -14.12
N ASP A 90 -9.78 -13.35 -12.99
CA ASP A 90 -9.58 -14.15 -11.76
C ASP A 90 -10.96 -14.47 -11.15
N GLU A 91 -11.84 -15.11 -11.94
CA GLU A 91 -12.83 -16.03 -11.35
C GLU A 91 -12.02 -17.23 -10.87
N GLU A 92 -11.81 -17.39 -9.56
CA GLU A 92 -11.86 -18.64 -8.78
C GLU A 92 -11.40 -18.37 -7.32
N GLY A 93 -12.35 -18.50 -6.38
CA GLY A 93 -12.12 -18.83 -4.95
C GLY A 93 -11.62 -17.70 -4.03
N GLU A 94 -12.11 -17.48 -2.82
CA GLU A 94 -13.02 -18.21 -1.93
C GLU A 94 -13.66 -17.15 -1.01
N GLU A 95 -14.94 -17.36 -0.71
CA GLU A 95 -15.60 -16.83 0.47
C GLU A 95 -15.15 -17.67 1.67
N ASP A 96 -14.60 -17.05 2.72
CA ASP A 96 -14.57 -17.55 4.11
C ASP A 96 -14.17 -16.34 4.99
N ASP A 97 -15.10 -15.66 5.64
CA ASP A 97 -15.81 -15.96 6.89
C ASP A 97 -15.19 -15.16 8.04
N ASP A 98 -16.08 -14.43 8.70
CA ASP A 98 -16.06 -13.90 10.07
C ASP A 98 -14.73 -13.78 10.84
N ASP A 99 -14.44 -12.55 11.29
CA ASP A 99 -14.07 -12.35 12.71
C ASP A 99 -14.38 -10.88 13.07
N GLU A 100 -15.55 -10.69 13.66
CA GLU A 100 -15.78 -9.59 14.59
C GLU A 100 -14.76 -9.71 15.74
N GLU A 101 -13.83 -8.77 15.89
CA GLU A 101 -13.44 -8.35 17.23
C GLU A 101 -13.33 -6.83 17.29
N GLU A 102 -14.32 -6.26 17.97
CA GLU A 102 -14.17 -5.03 18.73
C GLU A 102 -12.93 -5.13 19.64
N GLU A 103 -12.19 -4.03 19.82
CA GLU A 103 -12.20 -3.36 21.12
C GLU A 103 -11.25 -2.15 21.15
N ASP A 104 -11.87 -1.08 21.64
CA ASP A 104 -11.35 -0.11 22.59
C ASP A 104 -10.39 1.02 22.15
N THR A 105 -10.94 2.21 22.34
CA THR A 105 -10.36 3.55 22.20
C THR A 105 -9.23 3.80 23.25
N PRO A 106 -8.43 4.90 23.25
CA PRO A 106 -8.95 6.26 23.45
C PRO A 106 -8.23 7.40 22.69
N SER A 107 -9.05 8.36 22.26
CA SER A 107 -8.88 9.81 22.42
C SER A 107 -7.49 10.38 22.76
N LYS A 108 -6.95 11.17 21.82
CA LYS A 108 -6.29 12.50 21.96
C LYS A 108 -5.66 12.88 23.32
N PRO A 109 -4.50 13.57 23.30
CA PRO A 109 -4.62 15.04 23.26
C PRO A 109 -3.62 15.78 22.37
N LYS A 110 -4.10 16.92 21.88
CA LYS A 110 -3.31 18.02 21.33
C LYS A 110 -2.36 18.57 22.41
N LYS A 111 -1.09 18.80 22.07
CA LYS A 111 -0.21 19.77 22.73
C LYS A 111 0.57 20.45 21.61
N GLY A 112 0.39 21.72 21.29
CA GLY A 112 0.25 22.84 22.21
C GLY A 112 1.58 23.57 22.30
N LYS A 113 1.93 24.28 21.21
CA LYS A 113 2.64 25.57 21.12
C LYS A 113 3.34 26.06 22.40
N LYS A 114 4.65 26.34 22.31
CA LYS A 114 5.23 27.57 22.89
C LYS A 114 6.48 27.99 22.12
N ALA A 115 6.44 29.26 21.69
CA ALA A 115 7.53 30.02 21.12
C ALA A 115 8.32 30.72 22.25
N ALA A 116 9.52 31.18 21.90
CA ALA A 116 10.29 32.35 22.38
C ALA A 116 10.34 32.63 23.90
N ASP A 117 11.55 32.79 24.45
CA ASP A 117 12.14 34.11 24.73
C ASP A 117 13.53 34.04 25.41
N GLU A 118 14.33 35.10 25.20
CA GLU A 118 15.43 35.76 25.98
C GLU A 118 16.31 34.99 26.98
N ASP A 119 17.65 35.12 26.94
CA ASP A 119 18.53 36.24 27.40
C ASP A 119 18.74 36.25 28.94
N THR A 120 19.89 36.78 29.39
CA THR A 120 20.54 36.71 30.73
C THR A 120 21.33 35.41 30.98
N GLU A 121 22.63 35.38 31.32
CA GLU A 121 23.54 36.32 32.01
C GLU A 121 24.98 36.23 31.44
#